data_AF-A0A7C2DBD3-F1
#
_entry.id   AF-A0A7C2DBD3-F1
#
_cell.length_a   1.000
_cell.length_b   1.000
_cell.length_c   1.000
_cell.angle_alpha   90.00
_cell.angle_beta   90.00
_cell.angle_gamma   90.00
#
_symmetry.space_group_name_H-M   'P 1'
#
loop_
_entity.id
_entity.type
_entity.pdbx_description
1 polymer ?
#
loop_
_entity_poly.entity_id
_entity_poly.type
_entity_poly.pdbx_seq_one_letter_code
_entity_poly.pdbx_strand_id
1 'polypeptide(L)'
;MTPCRSRIAALTLAWGLLATLPAGAAAGQLRDPAAVVAQAACALPHEWLLRTWRGWRPDRGAEIQIVPREPDFVGSGLPHVGPWDYVQRVPLLWYGPGQVPAVGPVARPVTVAGIAPTQAELLGFPFRAVDGQPMREALLPAAERGEPPRLVVTLIWDAGGMDVLEAHPAAWPFLRSLIPEGVWYEDATVGSSPTSTAQIHATIGTGAFPRNSGLVGHRLRIGGRITTPWSQGPAFIVRPTLADLYDRATGNRAKVGLLGTVSIHLGMLGHGAMWGGGDRDLAVLREAVGGDTLGAETFRWNLPAPLRPYYRFPAYVNHVPGFEGFVREVDQADGRLDGRWRDNDIDQLLAGFDTPARAPYQEKVLEEIIRREGFGADAIPDLLFVNHKIIDYISHVWTMNSPEMDDAVRAEDRALRELVGFLDRQVGEGRWVLVLTADHGAIPDPARTGALQISAGAVAAAIQARFDRDGDDEEIVELIQPTQIFVDQAELARNGATLADVAAFVMDLTAEQVVPGVAAARAGERVFQAAFPSEIMDDLPCLPEARG
;
A
#
# COMPACT_ATOMS: atom_id res chain seq x y z
N MET A 1 71.11 49.03 49.84
CA MET A 1 70.77 48.93 51.27
C MET A 1 70.54 47.48 51.62
N THR A 2 71.25 47.04 52.64
CA THR A 2 71.48 45.68 53.11
C THR A 2 70.31 45.19 54.01
N PRO A 3 70.36 44.02 54.68
CA PRO A 3 69.60 42.79 54.37
C PRO A 3 68.71 42.31 55.55
N CYS A 4 68.03 41.16 55.43
CA CYS A 4 67.80 40.23 56.57
C CYS A 4 67.09 38.93 56.09
N ARG A 5 67.79 37.78 56.06
CA ARG A 5 67.90 36.70 57.10
C ARG A 5 66.66 35.77 57.12
N SER A 6 66.70 34.44 57.27
CA SER A 6 67.71 33.35 57.29
C SER A 6 66.96 32.02 57.63
N ARG A 7 67.63 30.87 57.41
CA ARG A 7 67.44 29.49 57.97
C ARG A 7 66.59 28.51 57.13
N ILE A 8 67.12 27.44 56.50
CA ILE A 8 67.90 26.22 56.89
C ILE A 8 66.99 24.98 57.05
N ALA A 9 67.48 23.84 56.51
CA ALA A 9 67.09 22.42 56.65
C ALA A 9 65.93 21.89 55.78
N ALA A 10 65.84 20.62 55.39
CA ALA A 10 66.76 19.51 55.10
C ALA A 10 65.88 18.34 54.57
N LEU A 11 66.34 17.66 53.51
CA LEU A 11 66.08 16.26 53.09
C LEU A 11 64.70 15.62 53.34
N THR A 12 64.06 15.19 52.24
CA THR A 12 63.60 13.78 52.07
C THR A 12 63.48 13.46 50.58
N LEU A 13 64.05 12.32 50.18
CA LEU A 13 63.89 11.74 48.84
C LEU A 13 62.43 11.32 48.64
N ALA A 14 61.82 11.73 47.53
CA ALA A 14 60.67 11.06 46.95
C ALA A 14 60.93 10.85 45.45
N TRP A 15 60.96 9.58 45.04
CA TRP A 15 61.00 9.17 43.64
C TRP A 15 59.73 9.63 42.93
N GLY A 16 59.85 10.59 42.01
CA GLY A 16 58.80 10.94 41.06
C GLY A 16 59.12 10.30 39.71
N LEU A 17 58.41 9.22 39.38
CA LEU A 17 58.33 8.72 38.00
C LEU A 17 57.86 9.87 37.09
N LEU A 18 58.61 10.14 36.02
CA LEU A 18 58.02 10.72 34.83
C LEU A 18 56.88 9.81 34.39
N ALA A 19 55.64 10.28 34.52
CA ALA A 19 54.51 9.68 33.83
C ALA A 19 54.73 9.91 32.33
N THR A 20 55.28 8.91 31.66
CA THR A 20 55.09 8.70 30.24
C THR A 20 53.58 8.63 30.01
N LEU A 21 53.01 9.67 29.41
CA LEU A 21 51.67 9.61 28.85
C LEU A 21 51.63 8.42 27.89
N PRO A 22 50.73 7.44 28.06
CA PRO A 22 50.54 6.44 27.04
C PRO A 22 49.93 7.15 25.84
N ALA A 23 50.62 7.07 24.70
CA ALA A 23 49.99 7.22 23.40
C ALA A 23 49.01 6.05 23.24
N GLY A 24 47.86 6.16 23.90
CA GLY A 24 46.72 5.30 23.69
C GLY A 24 46.01 5.78 22.45
N ALA A 25 46.35 5.18 21.32
CA ALA A 25 45.51 5.20 20.14
C ALA A 25 44.12 4.67 20.54
N ALA A 26 43.14 5.55 20.67
CA ALA A 26 41.75 5.15 20.51
C ALA A 26 41.55 4.91 19.01
N ALA A 27 41.99 3.74 18.54
CA ALA A 27 41.48 3.17 17.32
C ALA A 27 39.96 3.09 17.50
N GLY A 28 39.20 3.90 16.75
CA GLY A 28 37.76 3.69 16.65
C GLY A 28 37.56 2.24 16.25
N GLN A 29 36.90 1.45 17.10
CA GLN A 29 36.46 0.11 16.71
C GLN A 29 35.71 0.29 15.39
N LEU A 30 36.24 -0.29 14.31
CA LEU A 30 35.49 -0.53 13.09
C LEU A 30 34.21 -1.22 13.56
N ARG A 31 33.09 -0.48 13.58
CA ARG A 31 31.83 -1.03 14.03
C ARG A 31 31.45 -2.08 13.00
N ASP A 32 31.32 -3.33 13.45
CA ASP A 32 30.83 -4.42 12.63
C ASP A 32 29.53 -3.99 11.92
N PRO A 33 29.52 -3.87 10.58
CA PRO A 33 28.35 -3.42 9.83
C PRO A 33 27.09 -4.22 10.17
N ALA A 34 27.22 -5.53 10.41
CA ALA A 34 26.11 -6.40 10.77
C ALA A 34 25.47 -5.99 12.11
N ALA A 35 26.29 -5.68 13.12
CA ALA A 35 25.81 -5.21 14.41
C ALA A 35 25.14 -3.83 14.31
N VAL A 36 25.68 -2.93 13.47
CA VAL A 36 25.13 -1.58 13.24
C VAL A 36 23.75 -1.65 12.60
N VAL A 37 23.58 -2.44 11.53
CA VAL A 37 22.31 -2.51 10.81
C VAL A 37 21.23 -3.24 11.62
N ALA A 38 21.60 -4.27 12.40
CA ALA A 38 20.67 -4.92 13.33
C ALA A 38 20.20 -3.96 14.44
N GLN A 39 21.11 -3.13 14.97
CA GLN A 39 20.74 -2.09 15.93
C GLN A 39 19.82 -1.03 15.31
N ALA A 40 20.07 -0.62 14.07
CA ALA A 40 19.22 0.33 13.35
C ALA A 40 17.81 -0.23 13.11
N ALA A 41 17.71 -1.50 12.70
CA ALA A 41 16.42 -2.19 12.53
C ALA A 41 15.65 -2.24 13.87
N CYS A 42 16.30 -2.65 14.96
CA CYS A 42 15.67 -2.70 16.28
C CYS A 42 15.42 -1.33 16.94
N ALA A 43 15.94 -0.24 16.37
CA ALA A 43 15.64 1.11 16.82
C ALA A 43 14.36 1.67 16.18
N LEU A 44 13.82 1.02 15.15
CA LEU A 44 12.52 1.37 14.59
C LEU A 44 11.40 1.10 15.62
N PRO A 45 10.29 1.86 15.56
CA PRO A 45 9.06 1.45 16.24
C PRO A 45 8.70 0.02 15.86
N HIS A 46 8.34 -0.79 16.85
CA HIS A 46 8.07 -2.22 16.67
C HIS A 46 7.06 -2.48 15.53
N GLU A 47 5.95 -1.73 15.49
CA GLU A 47 4.94 -1.85 14.44
C GLU A 47 5.49 -1.60 13.03
N TRP A 48 6.45 -0.68 12.88
CA TRP A 48 7.04 -0.39 11.57
C TRP A 48 7.89 -1.56 11.08
N LEU A 49 8.67 -2.15 11.97
CA LEU A 49 9.46 -3.34 11.68
C LEU A 49 8.56 -4.55 11.40
N LEU A 50 7.50 -4.74 12.19
CA LEU A 50 6.52 -5.81 12.00
C LEU A 50 5.79 -5.71 10.66
N ARG A 51 5.33 -4.51 10.29
CA ARG A 51 4.71 -4.25 8.97
C ARG A 51 5.70 -4.54 7.84
N THR A 52 6.95 -4.12 7.97
CA THR A 52 8.02 -4.36 6.98
C THR A 52 8.28 -5.86 6.81
N TRP A 53 8.35 -6.61 7.91
CA TRP A 53 8.54 -8.06 7.89
C TRP A 53 7.36 -8.79 7.22
N ARG A 54 6.12 -8.42 7.56
CA ARG A 54 4.90 -8.95 6.93
C ARG A 54 4.85 -8.68 5.41
N GLY A 55 5.47 -7.59 4.96
CA GLY A 55 5.54 -7.19 3.56
C GLY A 55 6.61 -7.88 2.72
N TRP A 56 7.51 -8.66 3.33
CA TRP A 56 8.69 -9.20 2.67
C TRP A 56 8.76 -10.73 2.70
N ARG A 57 9.33 -11.29 1.63
CA ARG A 57 9.67 -12.72 1.53
C ARG A 57 11.01 -12.93 0.83
N PRO A 58 11.82 -13.91 1.26
CA PRO A 58 13.18 -14.09 0.76
C PRO A 58 13.27 -14.47 -0.72
N ASP A 59 12.31 -15.21 -1.27
CA ASP A 59 12.35 -15.66 -2.66
C ASP A 59 11.86 -14.62 -3.68
N ARG A 60 11.34 -13.46 -3.22
CA ARG A 60 10.72 -12.45 -4.10
C ARG A 60 10.97 -11.00 -3.74
N GLY A 61 11.23 -10.71 -2.46
CA GLY A 61 11.41 -9.35 -1.97
C GLY A 61 12.83 -8.83 -2.22
N ALA A 62 12.99 -7.54 -2.08
CA ALA A 62 14.27 -6.86 -2.19
C ALA A 62 15.28 -7.31 -1.12
N GLU A 63 16.56 -7.25 -1.45
CA GLU A 63 17.65 -7.68 -0.57
C GLU A 63 17.91 -6.71 0.60
N ILE A 64 17.60 -5.43 0.45
CA ILE A 64 17.75 -4.41 1.51
C ILE A 64 16.42 -3.68 1.72
N GLN A 65 16.00 -3.54 2.98
CA GLN A 65 14.93 -2.63 3.40
C GLN A 65 15.53 -1.25 3.73
N ILE A 66 14.84 -0.19 3.33
CA ILE A 66 15.17 1.19 3.70
C ILE A 66 13.92 1.86 4.30
N VAL A 67 14.14 2.63 5.36
CA VAL A 67 13.11 3.44 6.00
C VAL A 67 13.62 4.88 6.03
N PRO A 68 13.14 5.74 5.11
CA PRO A 68 13.39 7.18 5.17
C PRO A 68 12.98 7.75 6.54
N ARG A 69 13.55 8.89 6.94
CA ARG A 69 13.05 9.59 8.13
C ARG A 69 11.65 10.10 7.85
N GLU A 70 10.69 9.86 8.73
CA GLU A 70 9.36 10.47 8.59
C GLU A 70 9.46 12.00 8.64
N PRO A 71 8.88 12.77 7.69
CA PRO A 71 8.00 12.37 6.58
C PRO A 71 8.69 12.34 5.19
N ASP A 72 10.02 12.29 5.14
CA ASP A 72 10.81 12.12 3.92
C ASP A 72 10.45 10.82 3.19
N PHE A 73 10.70 10.77 1.88
CA PHE A 73 10.38 9.59 1.06
C PHE A 73 11.37 9.42 -0.09
N VAL A 74 11.51 8.19 -0.58
CA VAL A 74 12.35 7.87 -1.75
C VAL A 74 11.48 7.75 -2.99
N GLY A 75 11.89 8.42 -4.07
CA GLY A 75 11.27 8.29 -5.40
C GLY A 75 10.89 9.62 -6.04
N SER A 76 10.22 9.52 -7.19
CA SER A 76 9.64 10.64 -7.92
C SER A 76 8.13 10.75 -7.66
N GLY A 77 7.55 11.94 -7.84
CA GLY A 77 6.12 12.18 -7.55
C GLY A 77 5.81 12.13 -6.05
N LEU A 78 4.59 11.72 -5.71
CA LEU A 78 4.11 11.56 -4.34
C LEU A 78 3.73 10.09 -4.11
N PRO A 79 4.68 9.20 -3.75
CA PRO A 79 4.36 7.81 -3.48
C PRO A 79 3.40 7.70 -2.27
N HIS A 80 2.91 6.51 -1.99
CA HIS A 80 2.05 6.22 -0.83
C HIS A 80 2.54 4.97 -0.09
N VAL A 81 3.86 4.79 -0.07
CA VAL A 81 4.52 3.54 0.31
C VAL A 81 5.36 3.72 1.57
N GLY A 82 4.95 3.09 2.67
CA GLY A 82 5.73 3.14 3.90
C GLY A 82 5.13 2.41 5.11
N PRO A 83 5.90 2.30 6.20
CA PRO A 83 5.43 1.68 7.43
C PRO A 83 4.66 2.65 8.35
N TRP A 84 4.60 3.94 8.01
CA TRP A 84 4.05 5.01 8.86
C TRP A 84 2.53 4.95 8.99
N ASP A 85 2.00 5.45 10.11
CA ASP A 85 0.57 5.35 10.40
C ASP A 85 -0.32 6.10 9.40
N TYR A 86 0.15 7.20 8.81
CA TYR A 86 -0.65 7.99 7.88
C TYR A 86 -0.96 7.24 6.57
N VAL A 87 -0.07 6.36 6.10
CA VAL A 87 -0.34 5.48 4.92
C VAL A 87 -0.94 4.12 5.31
N GLN A 88 -0.96 3.79 6.60
CA GLN A 88 -1.44 2.49 7.10
C GLN A 88 -2.88 2.53 7.58
N ARG A 89 -3.34 3.63 8.20
CA ARG A 89 -4.71 3.74 8.73
C ARG A 89 -5.71 3.91 7.59
N VAL A 90 -6.68 3.02 7.51
CA VAL A 90 -7.69 2.99 6.45
C VAL A 90 -9.09 3.01 7.05
N PRO A 91 -10.09 3.60 6.37
CA PRO A 91 -11.49 3.41 6.77
C PRO A 91 -11.82 1.92 6.70
N LEU A 92 -12.68 1.42 7.59
CA LEU A 92 -13.22 0.07 7.47
C LEU A 92 -14.64 0.03 8.02
N LEU A 93 -15.60 0.10 7.09
CA LEU A 93 -17.02 0.03 7.36
C LEU A 93 -17.58 -1.30 6.86
N TRP A 94 -18.33 -1.98 7.72
CA TRP A 94 -19.28 -3.01 7.33
C TRP A 94 -20.68 -2.42 7.41
N TYR A 95 -21.45 -2.53 6.34
CA TYR A 95 -22.81 -2.01 6.28
C TYR A 95 -23.72 -2.97 5.51
N GLY A 96 -24.93 -3.17 6.00
CA GLY A 96 -25.90 -4.06 5.38
C GLY A 96 -27.11 -4.23 6.30
N PRO A 97 -28.18 -3.46 6.12
CA PRO A 97 -29.37 -3.54 6.97
C PRO A 97 -29.85 -4.99 7.09
N GLY A 98 -30.04 -5.50 8.32
CA GLY A 98 -30.49 -6.87 8.56
C GLY A 98 -29.47 -7.98 8.31
N GLN A 99 -28.24 -7.67 7.88
CA GLN A 99 -27.14 -8.62 7.67
C GLN A 99 -25.91 -8.29 8.54
N VAL A 100 -25.69 -7.01 8.82
CA VAL A 100 -24.64 -6.46 9.68
C VAL A 100 -25.31 -5.75 10.86
N PRO A 101 -24.81 -5.91 12.11
CA PRO A 101 -25.37 -5.20 13.26
C PRO A 101 -25.05 -3.70 13.20
N ALA A 102 -25.99 -2.86 13.65
CA ALA A 102 -25.78 -1.42 13.85
C ALA A 102 -25.06 -1.18 15.19
N VAL A 103 -23.73 -1.30 15.19
CA VAL A 103 -22.87 -1.15 16.39
C VAL A 103 -22.30 0.26 16.48
N GLY A 104 -22.02 0.90 15.35
CA GLY A 104 -21.25 2.13 15.32
C GLY A 104 -19.74 1.89 15.41
N PRO A 105 -19.00 2.80 16.07
CA PRO A 105 -17.55 2.70 16.22
C PRO A 105 -17.10 1.51 17.10
N VAL A 106 -16.04 0.84 16.66
CA VAL A 106 -15.38 -0.28 17.34
C VAL A 106 -13.88 0.01 17.42
N ALA A 107 -13.36 0.04 18.65
CA ALA A 107 -11.95 0.36 18.93
C ALA A 107 -10.99 -0.83 18.79
N ARG A 108 -11.48 -2.03 18.43
CA ARG A 108 -10.63 -3.22 18.31
C ARG A 108 -9.66 -3.05 17.13
N PRO A 109 -8.35 -3.22 17.33
CA PRO A 109 -7.39 -3.22 16.24
C PRO A 109 -7.69 -4.33 15.23
N VAL A 110 -7.74 -3.97 13.95
CA VAL A 110 -7.97 -4.89 12.83
C VAL A 110 -7.05 -4.57 11.67
N THR A 111 -6.90 -5.54 10.77
CA THR A 111 -6.24 -5.32 9.50
C THR A 111 -7.14 -5.73 8.34
N VAL A 112 -6.86 -5.23 7.14
CA VAL A 112 -7.59 -5.62 5.93
C VAL A 112 -7.49 -7.12 5.61
N ALA A 113 -6.50 -7.84 6.17
CA ALA A 113 -6.42 -9.30 6.11
C ALA A 113 -7.64 -9.98 6.78
N GLY A 114 -8.33 -9.30 7.69
CA GLY A 114 -9.55 -9.80 8.31
C GLY A 114 -10.77 -9.82 7.38
N ILE A 115 -10.74 -9.19 6.20
CA ILE A 115 -11.93 -9.04 5.34
C ILE A 115 -12.39 -10.39 4.80
N ALA A 116 -11.54 -11.13 4.07
CA ALA A 116 -11.86 -12.46 3.55
C ALA A 116 -12.40 -13.44 4.60
N PRO A 117 -11.76 -13.65 5.77
CA PRO A 117 -12.31 -14.57 6.78
C PRO A 117 -13.62 -14.07 7.41
N THR A 118 -13.88 -12.75 7.44
CA THR A 118 -15.17 -12.20 7.89
C THR A 118 -16.27 -12.46 6.87
N GLN A 119 -15.99 -12.22 5.57
CA GLN A 119 -16.92 -12.55 4.49
C GLN A 119 -17.22 -14.05 4.49
N ALA A 120 -16.23 -14.91 4.71
CA ALA A 120 -16.46 -16.34 4.79
C ALA A 120 -17.43 -16.73 5.94
N GLU A 121 -17.26 -16.18 7.14
CA GLU A 121 -18.18 -16.43 8.26
C GLU A 121 -19.59 -15.88 7.98
N LEU A 122 -19.70 -14.73 7.28
CA LEU A 122 -20.99 -14.18 6.81
C LEU A 122 -21.69 -15.11 5.83
N LEU A 123 -20.94 -15.73 4.92
CA LEU A 123 -21.43 -16.69 3.92
C LEU A 123 -21.68 -18.10 4.49
N GLY A 124 -21.32 -18.35 5.76
CA GLY A 124 -21.33 -19.70 6.34
C GLY A 124 -20.34 -20.66 5.66
N PHE A 125 -19.28 -20.13 5.06
CA PHE A 125 -18.31 -20.88 4.29
C PHE A 125 -17.03 -21.15 5.10
N PRO A 126 -16.51 -22.40 5.14
CA PRO A 126 -15.27 -22.70 5.85
C PRO A 126 -14.05 -22.16 5.08
N PHE A 127 -13.54 -21.01 5.51
CA PHE A 127 -12.30 -20.41 5.02
C PHE A 127 -11.30 -20.24 6.16
N ARG A 128 -10.02 -20.54 5.89
CA ARG A 128 -8.93 -20.32 6.85
C ARG A 128 -7.90 -19.40 6.24
N ALA A 129 -7.87 -18.17 6.73
CA ALA A 129 -6.80 -17.22 6.47
C ALA A 129 -5.57 -17.55 7.36
N VAL A 130 -4.37 -17.28 6.85
CA VAL A 130 -3.12 -17.49 7.60
C VAL A 130 -2.88 -16.37 8.60
N ASP A 131 -3.15 -15.13 8.20
CA ASP A 131 -2.86 -13.93 8.99
C ASP A 131 -4.13 -13.24 9.51
N GLY A 132 -5.16 -13.18 8.68
CA GLY A 132 -6.43 -12.54 8.98
C GLY A 132 -7.27 -13.30 10.00
N GLN A 133 -7.90 -12.55 10.91
CA GLN A 133 -8.92 -13.07 11.83
C GLN A 133 -10.30 -12.50 11.48
N PRO A 134 -11.38 -13.30 11.56
CA PRO A 134 -12.74 -12.82 11.37
C PRO A 134 -13.08 -11.67 12.34
N MET A 135 -13.69 -10.63 11.78
CA MET A 135 -14.18 -9.45 12.47
C MET A 135 -15.61 -9.70 12.95
N ARG A 136 -15.74 -10.43 14.06
CA ARG A 136 -17.04 -10.95 14.53
C ARG A 136 -18.03 -9.88 14.96
N GLU A 137 -17.57 -8.67 15.27
CA GLU A 137 -18.48 -7.55 15.54
C GLU A 137 -19.30 -7.17 14.32
N ALA A 138 -18.80 -7.41 13.10
CA ALA A 138 -19.51 -7.20 11.84
C ALA A 138 -20.54 -8.30 11.51
N LEU A 139 -20.69 -9.32 12.37
CA LEU A 139 -21.58 -10.44 12.14
C LEU A 139 -22.71 -10.45 13.17
N LEU A 140 -23.95 -10.63 12.70
CA LEU A 140 -25.07 -10.87 13.59
C LEU A 140 -24.82 -12.10 14.49
N PRO A 141 -25.33 -12.13 15.73
CA PRO A 141 -25.35 -13.34 16.54
C PRO A 141 -25.96 -14.51 15.79
N ALA A 142 -25.45 -15.73 15.98
CA ALA A 142 -25.90 -16.90 15.21
C ALA A 142 -27.42 -17.16 15.29
N ALA A 143 -28.07 -16.79 16.40
CA ALA A 143 -29.51 -16.91 16.59
C ALA A 143 -30.34 -15.88 15.80
N GLU A 144 -29.72 -14.79 15.34
CA GLU A 144 -30.33 -13.68 14.62
C GLU A 144 -30.02 -13.70 13.11
N ARG A 145 -29.08 -14.55 12.68
CA ARG A 145 -28.74 -14.72 11.26
C ARG A 145 -29.89 -15.35 10.50
N GLY A 146 -30.38 -14.62 9.49
CA GLY A 146 -31.34 -15.11 8.51
C GLY A 146 -30.68 -15.84 7.34
N GLU A 147 -31.28 -15.72 6.15
CA GLU A 147 -30.61 -16.14 4.90
C GLU A 147 -29.34 -15.29 4.68
N PRO A 148 -28.24 -15.89 4.18
CA PRO A 148 -27.06 -15.14 3.78
C PRO A 148 -27.39 -14.01 2.79
N PRO A 149 -26.57 -12.95 2.73
CA PRO A 149 -26.76 -11.92 1.72
C PRO A 149 -26.59 -12.51 0.32
N ARG A 150 -27.39 -12.03 -0.64
CA ARG A 150 -27.29 -12.43 -2.05
C ARG A 150 -26.09 -11.80 -2.74
N LEU A 151 -25.59 -10.67 -2.23
CA LEU A 151 -24.44 -9.98 -2.79
C LEU A 151 -23.57 -9.39 -1.68
N VAL A 152 -22.27 -9.65 -1.74
CA VAL A 152 -21.26 -8.93 -0.96
C VAL A 152 -20.47 -8.04 -1.91
N VAL A 153 -20.52 -6.73 -1.68
CA VAL A 153 -19.73 -5.72 -2.40
C VAL A 153 -18.55 -5.31 -1.54
N THR A 154 -17.33 -5.44 -2.05
CA THR A 154 -16.13 -4.90 -1.41
C THR A 154 -15.66 -3.70 -2.21
N LEU A 155 -15.88 -2.50 -1.68
CA LEU A 155 -15.53 -1.23 -2.30
C LEU A 155 -14.24 -0.70 -1.69
N ILE A 156 -13.24 -0.50 -2.55
CA ILE A 156 -11.95 0.08 -2.20
C ILE A 156 -11.90 1.51 -2.74
N TRP A 157 -11.74 2.48 -1.85
CA TRP A 157 -11.29 3.82 -2.19
C TRP A 157 -9.76 3.80 -2.22
N ASP A 158 -9.18 3.63 -3.40
CA ASP A 158 -7.71 3.52 -3.61
C ASP A 158 -7.04 4.78 -3.06
N ALA A 159 -6.05 4.63 -2.19
CA ALA A 159 -5.43 5.70 -1.40
C ALA A 159 -6.37 6.53 -0.49
N GLY A 160 -7.62 6.12 -0.28
CA GLY A 160 -8.62 6.78 0.56
C GLY A 160 -8.46 6.55 2.05
N GLY A 161 -7.22 6.60 2.55
CA GLY A 161 -6.89 6.38 3.96
C GLY A 161 -7.51 7.40 4.92
N MET A 162 -7.38 7.14 6.21
CA MET A 162 -7.95 8.01 7.24
C MET A 162 -7.32 9.41 7.23
N ASP A 163 -6.05 9.53 6.85
CA ASP A 163 -5.36 10.80 6.63
C ASP A 163 -6.05 11.69 5.58
N VAL A 164 -6.50 11.10 4.46
CA VAL A 164 -7.28 11.79 3.43
C VAL A 164 -8.65 12.23 3.97
N LEU A 165 -9.36 11.33 4.64
CA LEU A 165 -10.69 11.62 5.19
C LEU A 165 -10.64 12.65 6.33
N GLU A 166 -9.59 12.64 7.15
CA GLU A 166 -9.33 13.60 8.22
C GLU A 166 -8.92 14.97 7.66
N ALA A 167 -8.22 15.01 6.52
CA ALA A 167 -7.89 16.27 5.83
C ALA A 167 -9.14 16.93 5.20
N HIS A 168 -10.15 16.14 4.82
CA HIS A 168 -11.39 16.62 4.15
C HIS A 168 -12.67 16.19 4.90
N PRO A 169 -12.86 16.58 6.17
CA PRO A 169 -13.91 16.02 7.02
C PRO A 169 -15.34 16.32 6.55
N ALA A 170 -15.51 17.39 5.77
CA ALA A 170 -16.79 17.80 5.20
C ALA A 170 -17.11 17.15 3.84
N ALA A 171 -16.18 16.37 3.27
CA ALA A 171 -16.32 15.81 1.93
C ALA A 171 -17.11 14.49 1.89
N TRP A 172 -17.20 13.78 3.02
CA TRP A 172 -17.79 12.44 3.10
C TRP A 172 -18.99 12.32 4.07
N PRO A 173 -20.00 13.20 3.99
CA PRO A 173 -21.13 13.17 4.91
C PRO A 173 -22.00 11.92 4.80
N PHE A 174 -22.10 11.27 3.63
CA PHE A 174 -22.90 10.06 3.48
C PHE A 174 -22.22 8.86 4.12
N LEU A 175 -20.93 8.61 3.85
CA LEU A 175 -20.17 7.58 4.54
C LEU A 175 -20.27 7.75 6.07
N ARG A 176 -20.12 8.99 6.57
CA ARG A 176 -20.28 9.29 7.99
C ARG A 176 -21.65 8.94 8.54
N SER A 177 -22.71 9.10 7.73
CA SER A 177 -24.08 8.76 8.13
C SER A 177 -24.32 7.26 8.23
N LEU A 178 -23.52 6.42 7.55
CA LEU A 178 -23.63 4.96 7.63
C LEU A 178 -22.95 4.38 8.88
N ILE A 179 -22.01 5.09 9.49
CA ILE A 179 -21.27 4.65 10.67
C ILE A 179 -22.20 4.14 11.79
N PRO A 180 -23.16 4.93 12.32
CA PRO A 180 -24.03 4.46 13.40
C PRO A 180 -24.94 3.29 13.01
N GLU A 181 -25.17 3.08 11.71
CA GLU A 181 -26.06 2.05 11.16
C GLU A 181 -25.30 0.77 10.75
N GLY A 182 -23.98 0.73 10.94
CA GLY A 182 -23.12 -0.40 10.60
C GLY A 182 -22.07 -0.66 11.67
N VAL A 183 -20.93 -1.22 11.26
CA VAL A 183 -19.76 -1.43 12.13
C VAL A 183 -18.56 -0.73 11.53
N TRP A 184 -18.06 0.27 12.24
CA TRP A 184 -16.91 1.07 11.85
C TRP A 184 -15.72 0.75 12.74
N TYR A 185 -14.62 0.27 12.18
CA TYR A 185 -13.40 0.02 12.95
C TYR A 185 -12.54 1.29 12.99
N GLU A 186 -12.33 1.83 14.19
CA GLU A 186 -11.55 3.07 14.39
C GLU A 186 -10.03 2.85 14.26
N ASP A 187 -9.59 1.62 14.50
CA ASP A 187 -8.17 1.21 14.43
C ASP A 187 -8.01 0.10 13.37
N ALA A 188 -8.36 0.43 12.13
CA ALA A 188 -8.14 -0.43 10.98
C ALA A 188 -6.87 -0.02 10.23
N THR A 189 -6.01 -1.01 9.96
CA THR A 189 -4.77 -0.79 9.20
C THR A 189 -4.60 -1.73 8.01
N VAL A 190 -3.75 -1.33 7.07
CA VAL A 190 -3.27 -2.21 6.00
C VAL A 190 -2.52 -3.41 6.59
N GLY A 191 -1.68 -3.17 7.60
CA GLY A 191 -1.03 -4.20 8.41
C GLY A 191 0.27 -4.77 7.85
N SER A 192 0.73 -4.27 6.70
CA SER A 192 2.01 -4.62 6.08
C SER A 192 2.62 -3.44 5.32
N SER A 193 3.93 -3.44 5.13
CA SER A 193 4.69 -2.46 4.37
C SER A 193 5.64 -3.21 3.45
N PRO A 194 5.66 -2.94 2.13
CA PRO A 194 5.20 -1.70 1.49
C PRO A 194 3.66 -1.59 1.35
N THR A 195 3.11 -0.37 1.46
CA THR A 195 1.66 -0.08 1.27
C THR A 195 1.33 0.15 -0.21
N SER A 196 1.64 -0.81 -1.07
CA SER A 196 1.37 -0.70 -2.51
C SER A 196 0.09 -1.44 -2.90
N THR A 197 -0.73 -0.86 -3.77
CA THR A 197 -2.02 -1.39 -4.24
C THR A 197 -2.03 -2.91 -4.50
N ALA A 198 -1.11 -3.44 -5.30
CA ALA A 198 -1.11 -4.85 -5.73
C ALA A 198 -1.19 -5.87 -4.59
N GLN A 199 -0.32 -5.70 -3.59
CA GLN A 199 -0.15 -6.65 -2.51
C GLN A 199 -1.25 -6.51 -1.45
N ILE A 200 -1.80 -5.31 -1.28
CA ILE A 200 -2.88 -5.08 -0.32
C ILE A 200 -4.21 -5.60 -0.86
N HIS A 201 -4.46 -5.43 -2.16
CA HIS A 201 -5.60 -6.08 -2.81
C HIS A 201 -5.54 -7.62 -2.68
N ALA A 202 -4.36 -8.22 -2.80
CA ALA A 202 -4.18 -9.65 -2.53
C ALA A 202 -4.38 -10.01 -1.05
N THR A 203 -3.96 -9.13 -0.13
CA THR A 203 -4.19 -9.32 1.31
C THR A 203 -5.69 -9.32 1.64
N ILE A 204 -6.46 -8.43 1.03
CA ILE A 204 -7.93 -8.36 1.19
C ILE A 204 -8.59 -9.68 0.73
N GLY A 205 -8.21 -10.19 -0.45
CA GLY A 205 -8.81 -11.40 -1.03
C GLY A 205 -8.38 -12.70 -0.35
N THR A 206 -7.12 -12.81 0.10
CA THR A 206 -6.56 -14.04 0.67
C THR A 206 -6.62 -14.10 2.19
N GLY A 207 -6.78 -12.96 2.85
CA GLY A 207 -6.54 -12.83 4.28
C GLY A 207 -5.09 -13.14 4.70
N ALA A 208 -4.14 -13.03 3.78
CA ALA A 208 -2.74 -13.32 4.00
C ALA A 208 -1.87 -12.10 3.63
N PHE A 209 -0.98 -11.70 4.53
CA PHE A 209 -0.02 -10.63 4.28
C PHE A 209 0.94 -11.01 3.14
N PRO A 210 1.62 -10.02 2.52
CA PRO A 210 2.51 -10.23 1.36
C PRO A 210 3.50 -11.39 1.49
N ARG A 211 4.09 -11.58 2.69
CA ARG A 211 4.98 -12.71 3.00
C ARG A 211 4.33 -14.06 2.67
N ASN A 212 3.04 -14.20 3.00
CA ASN A 212 2.25 -15.41 2.85
C ASN A 212 1.48 -15.48 1.53
N SER A 213 0.95 -14.36 1.02
CA SER A 213 0.22 -14.29 -0.25
C SER A 213 1.14 -14.34 -1.48
N GLY A 214 2.38 -13.91 -1.32
CA GLY A 214 3.45 -13.97 -2.32
C GLY A 214 3.56 -12.77 -3.26
N LEU A 215 2.67 -11.80 -3.15
CA LEU A 215 2.82 -10.51 -3.81
C LEU A 215 3.41 -9.53 -2.81
N VAL A 216 4.68 -9.13 -3.00
CA VAL A 216 5.45 -8.28 -2.06
C VAL A 216 5.65 -6.83 -2.51
N GLY A 217 4.99 -6.45 -3.59
CA GLY A 217 5.06 -5.10 -4.12
C GLY A 217 4.63 -5.02 -5.57
N HIS A 218 4.71 -3.81 -6.12
CA HIS A 218 4.57 -3.57 -7.55
C HIS A 218 5.71 -4.21 -8.37
N ARG A 219 6.82 -4.54 -7.73
CA ARG A 219 7.95 -5.26 -8.30
C ARG A 219 8.31 -6.42 -7.38
N LEU A 220 8.67 -7.55 -7.97
CA LEU A 220 9.11 -8.73 -7.24
C LEU A 220 10.09 -9.56 -8.07
N ARG A 221 10.97 -10.30 -7.41
CA ARG A 221 11.89 -11.23 -8.07
C ARG A 221 11.20 -12.58 -8.32
N ILE A 222 11.28 -13.08 -9.54
CA ILE A 222 10.85 -14.43 -9.94
C ILE A 222 11.93 -15.03 -10.84
N GLY A 223 12.49 -16.18 -10.44
CA GLY A 223 13.53 -16.86 -11.22
C GLY A 223 14.77 -15.99 -11.48
N GLY A 224 15.15 -15.15 -10.52
CA GLY A 224 16.28 -14.22 -10.62
C GLY A 224 15.96 -12.88 -11.27
N ARG A 225 14.79 -12.70 -11.90
CA ARG A 225 14.43 -11.47 -12.61
C ARG A 225 13.37 -10.67 -11.87
N ILE A 226 13.51 -9.35 -11.86
CA ILE A 226 12.47 -8.44 -11.38
C ILE A 226 11.32 -8.40 -12.41
N THR A 227 10.09 -8.57 -11.94
CA THR A 227 8.87 -8.58 -12.77
C THR A 227 7.70 -7.90 -12.05
N THR A 228 6.55 -7.79 -12.71
CA THR A 228 5.29 -7.31 -12.13
C THR A 228 4.37 -8.45 -11.72
N PRO A 229 3.52 -8.25 -10.69
CA PRO A 229 2.61 -9.26 -10.13
C PRO A 229 1.71 -10.02 -11.13
N TRP A 230 1.25 -9.37 -12.22
CA TRP A 230 0.34 -9.98 -13.21
C TRP A 230 0.99 -10.27 -14.57
N SER A 231 2.32 -10.17 -14.67
CA SER A 231 3.06 -10.47 -15.92
C SER A 231 2.85 -11.89 -16.44
N GLN A 232 2.48 -12.84 -15.58
CA GLN A 232 2.11 -14.22 -15.93
C GLN A 232 0.68 -14.58 -15.49
N GLY A 233 -0.24 -13.61 -15.58
CA GLY A 233 -1.58 -13.75 -15.01
C GLY A 233 -1.55 -13.86 -13.49
N PRO A 234 -2.51 -14.55 -12.86
CA PRO A 234 -2.59 -14.63 -11.39
C PRO A 234 -1.58 -15.60 -10.75
N ALA A 235 -0.67 -16.19 -11.53
CA ALA A 235 0.22 -17.27 -11.11
C ALA A 235 1.11 -16.96 -9.90
N PHE A 236 1.34 -15.68 -9.60
CA PHE A 236 2.21 -15.27 -8.51
C PHE A 236 1.48 -15.13 -7.18
N ILE A 237 0.15 -15.19 -7.13
CA ILE A 237 -0.54 -15.34 -5.86
C ILE A 237 -0.36 -16.81 -5.42
N VAL A 238 0.25 -17.05 -4.25
CA VAL A 238 0.57 -18.42 -3.79
C VAL A 238 -0.43 -18.98 -2.80
N ARG A 239 -1.48 -18.21 -2.47
CA ARG A 239 -2.57 -18.61 -1.60
C ARG A 239 -3.90 -18.37 -2.32
N PRO A 240 -4.89 -19.26 -2.13
CA PRO A 240 -6.21 -19.03 -2.67
C PRO A 240 -6.87 -17.81 -2.02
N THR A 241 -7.65 -17.07 -2.79
CA THR A 241 -8.59 -16.08 -2.24
C THR A 241 -9.83 -16.77 -1.67
N LEU A 242 -10.66 -16.02 -0.93
CA LEU A 242 -12.00 -16.47 -0.60
C LEU A 242 -12.79 -16.81 -1.87
N ALA A 243 -12.72 -15.93 -2.87
CA ALA A 243 -13.41 -16.09 -4.14
C ALA A 243 -13.04 -17.41 -4.84
N ASP A 244 -11.75 -17.75 -4.93
CA ASP A 244 -11.29 -19.01 -5.54
C ASP A 244 -11.95 -20.24 -4.91
N LEU A 245 -12.02 -20.27 -3.58
CA LEU A 245 -12.52 -21.44 -2.85
C LEU A 245 -14.03 -21.48 -2.84
N TYR A 246 -14.67 -20.31 -2.69
CA TYR A 246 -16.12 -20.19 -2.62
C TYR A 246 -16.76 -20.49 -3.97
N ASP A 247 -16.28 -19.88 -5.05
CA ASP A 247 -16.77 -20.09 -6.41
C ASP A 247 -16.80 -21.58 -6.76
N ARG A 248 -15.65 -22.24 -6.62
CA ARG A 248 -15.51 -23.68 -6.87
C ARG A 248 -16.41 -24.53 -5.96
N ALA A 249 -16.57 -24.15 -4.69
CA ALA A 249 -17.42 -24.90 -3.76
C ALA A 249 -18.91 -24.80 -4.09
N THR A 250 -19.33 -23.71 -4.74
CA THR A 250 -20.71 -23.55 -5.24
C THR A 250 -20.94 -24.21 -6.61
N GLY A 251 -19.89 -24.77 -7.21
CA GLY A 251 -19.92 -25.33 -8.57
C GLY A 251 -19.98 -24.25 -9.65
N ASN A 252 -19.29 -23.14 -9.42
CA ASN A 252 -19.24 -21.95 -10.28
C ASN A 252 -20.63 -21.32 -10.51
N ARG A 253 -21.49 -21.41 -9.48
CA ARG A 253 -22.82 -20.81 -9.51
C ARG A 253 -22.85 -19.45 -8.82
N ALA A 254 -22.03 -19.25 -7.79
CA ALA A 254 -21.76 -17.92 -7.28
C ALA A 254 -21.08 -17.11 -8.40
N LYS A 255 -21.47 -15.85 -8.55
CA LYS A 255 -20.81 -14.93 -9.47
C LYS A 255 -19.70 -14.25 -8.71
N VAL A 256 -18.50 -14.30 -9.29
CA VAL A 256 -17.37 -13.51 -8.82
C VAL A 256 -17.01 -12.49 -9.90
N GLY A 257 -16.83 -11.24 -9.49
CA GLY A 257 -16.49 -10.16 -10.39
C GLY A 257 -15.58 -9.11 -9.77
N LEU A 258 -14.80 -8.43 -10.61
CA LEU A 258 -14.06 -7.24 -10.25
C LEU A 258 -14.25 -6.12 -11.28
N LEU A 259 -14.53 -4.91 -10.77
CA LEU A 259 -14.42 -3.66 -11.50
C LEU A 259 -13.26 -2.84 -10.92
N GLY A 260 -12.20 -2.63 -11.69
CA GLY A 260 -11.04 -1.86 -11.28
C GLY A 260 -10.37 -1.21 -12.48
N THR A 261 -9.20 -0.60 -12.28
CA THR A 261 -8.58 0.20 -13.34
C THR A 261 -7.44 -0.52 -14.04
N VAL A 262 -6.59 -1.19 -13.28
CA VAL A 262 -5.44 -1.96 -13.77
C VAL A 262 -5.35 -3.31 -13.07
N SER A 263 -4.55 -4.23 -13.63
CA SER A 263 -4.45 -5.61 -13.16
C SER A 263 -4.01 -5.77 -11.71
N ILE A 264 -3.36 -4.76 -11.11
CA ILE A 264 -2.95 -4.77 -9.71
C ILE A 264 -4.12 -4.92 -8.71
N HIS A 265 -5.36 -4.65 -9.10
CA HIS A 265 -6.52 -4.83 -8.22
C HIS A 265 -7.02 -6.29 -8.16
N LEU A 266 -6.60 -7.15 -9.10
CA LEU A 266 -7.10 -8.51 -9.24
C LEU A 266 -6.75 -9.43 -8.06
N GLY A 267 -5.91 -8.98 -7.13
CA GLY A 267 -5.55 -9.73 -5.93
C GLY A 267 -6.77 -10.11 -5.07
N MET A 268 -7.84 -9.31 -5.11
CA MET A 268 -9.10 -9.64 -4.42
C MET A 268 -9.84 -10.80 -5.09
N LEU A 269 -9.81 -10.84 -6.43
CA LEU A 269 -10.53 -11.80 -7.25
C LEU A 269 -9.89 -13.19 -7.18
N GLY A 270 -8.56 -13.26 -7.22
CA GLY A 270 -7.81 -14.52 -7.18
C GLY A 270 -7.49 -15.05 -8.57
N HIS A 271 -7.65 -16.35 -8.79
CA HIS A 271 -7.05 -17.10 -9.89
C HIS A 271 -7.99 -17.36 -11.07
N GLY A 272 -9.29 -17.15 -10.90
CA GLY A 272 -10.30 -17.51 -11.90
C GLY A 272 -10.11 -18.93 -12.42
N ALA A 273 -10.05 -19.09 -13.74
CA ALA A 273 -9.99 -20.42 -14.36
C ALA A 273 -8.62 -21.12 -14.22
N MET A 274 -7.61 -20.49 -13.61
CA MET A 274 -6.22 -20.98 -13.65
C MET A 274 -6.05 -22.38 -13.02
N TRP A 275 -6.70 -22.65 -11.89
CA TRP A 275 -6.43 -23.86 -11.09
C TRP A 275 -7.26 -25.10 -11.43
N GLY A 276 -8.04 -25.05 -12.50
CA GLY A 276 -8.96 -26.13 -12.87
C GLY A 276 -10.14 -26.23 -11.89
N GLY A 277 -11.34 -26.37 -12.45
CA GLY A 277 -12.58 -26.41 -11.67
C GLY A 277 -13.20 -25.04 -11.37
N GLY A 278 -12.43 -23.94 -11.39
CA GLY A 278 -12.98 -22.58 -11.45
C GLY A 278 -13.37 -22.20 -12.88
N ASP A 279 -14.28 -21.24 -13.03
CA ASP A 279 -14.64 -20.68 -14.34
C ASP A 279 -13.90 -19.35 -14.61
N ARG A 280 -14.25 -18.67 -15.70
CA ARG A 280 -13.66 -17.37 -16.02
C ARG A 280 -14.49 -16.29 -15.34
N ASP A 281 -14.05 -15.90 -14.15
CA ASP A 281 -14.63 -14.80 -13.40
C ASP A 281 -14.60 -13.49 -14.19
N LEU A 282 -15.53 -12.59 -13.85
CA LEU A 282 -15.64 -11.30 -14.51
C LEU A 282 -14.52 -10.36 -14.06
N ALA A 283 -13.76 -9.82 -15.00
CA ALA A 283 -12.77 -8.79 -14.74
C ALA A 283 -12.94 -7.64 -15.73
N VAL A 284 -13.22 -6.45 -15.20
CA VAL A 284 -13.31 -5.19 -15.95
C VAL A 284 -12.18 -4.28 -15.50
N LEU A 285 -11.24 -4.07 -16.41
CA LEU A 285 -10.06 -3.21 -16.22
C LEU A 285 -10.05 -2.11 -17.30
N ARG A 286 -9.03 -1.26 -17.31
CA ARG A 286 -8.76 -0.25 -18.35
C ARG A 286 -7.26 -0.03 -18.51
N GLU A 287 -6.52 -1.12 -18.63
CA GLU A 287 -5.06 -1.10 -18.69
C GLU A 287 -4.57 -0.81 -20.10
N ALA A 288 -3.63 0.13 -20.27
CA ALA A 288 -3.13 0.51 -21.58
C ALA A 288 -2.42 -0.68 -22.26
N VAL A 289 -2.77 -0.95 -23.52
CA VAL A 289 -2.19 -2.07 -24.27
C VAL A 289 -0.70 -1.83 -24.48
N GLY A 290 0.14 -2.71 -23.93
CA GLY A 290 1.60 -2.59 -24.01
C GLY A 290 2.20 -1.55 -23.06
N GLY A 291 1.39 -0.92 -22.20
CA GLY A 291 1.85 -0.06 -21.11
C GLY A 291 2.36 -0.88 -19.92
N ASP A 292 3.02 -0.21 -18.97
CA ASP A 292 3.37 -0.84 -17.71
C ASP A 292 2.08 -1.17 -16.93
N THR A 293 1.95 -2.41 -16.51
CA THR A 293 0.80 -2.97 -15.74
C THR A 293 0.54 -2.28 -14.40
N LEU A 294 1.41 -1.33 -14.00
CA LEU A 294 1.46 -0.66 -12.70
C LEU A 294 0.84 0.75 -12.67
N GLY A 295 -0.03 1.08 -13.64
CA GLY A 295 -0.72 2.37 -13.64
C GLY A 295 -0.94 3.01 -15.01
N ALA A 296 -0.52 2.36 -16.11
CA ALA A 296 -0.85 2.84 -17.43
C ALA A 296 -2.34 2.60 -17.71
N GLU A 297 -3.16 3.65 -17.60
CA GLU A 297 -4.60 3.60 -17.82
C GLU A 297 -4.99 4.06 -19.24
N THR A 298 -6.17 3.64 -19.69
CA THR A 298 -6.84 4.10 -20.91
C THR A 298 -8.28 4.48 -20.58
N PHE A 299 -8.86 5.38 -21.36
CA PHE A 299 -10.29 5.69 -21.27
C PHE A 299 -11.17 4.44 -21.47
N ARG A 300 -10.78 3.56 -22.41
CA ARG A 300 -11.57 2.36 -22.74
C ARG A 300 -11.32 1.22 -21.76
N TRP A 301 -12.42 0.63 -21.28
CA TRP A 301 -12.41 -0.60 -20.51
C TRP A 301 -11.96 -1.79 -21.36
N ASN A 302 -11.22 -2.72 -20.75
CA ASN A 302 -10.66 -3.87 -21.42
C ASN A 302 -10.30 -5.02 -20.45
N LEU A 303 -9.70 -6.06 -21.03
CA LEU A 303 -8.97 -7.11 -20.34
C LEU A 303 -7.71 -7.46 -21.15
N PRO A 304 -6.50 -7.22 -20.61
CA PRO A 304 -5.23 -7.53 -21.25
C PRO A 304 -5.14 -8.98 -21.73
N ALA A 305 -4.44 -9.20 -22.86
CA ALA A 305 -4.35 -10.52 -23.48
C ALA A 305 -3.82 -11.63 -22.55
N PRO A 306 -2.78 -11.39 -21.69
CA PRO A 306 -2.30 -12.39 -20.74
C PRO A 306 -3.34 -12.85 -19.71
N LEU A 307 -4.39 -12.07 -19.48
CA LEU A 307 -5.42 -12.33 -18.47
C LEU A 307 -6.66 -13.06 -19.03
N ARG A 308 -6.88 -13.03 -20.35
CA ARG A 308 -8.03 -13.65 -21.02
C ARG A 308 -8.17 -15.18 -20.88
N PRO A 309 -7.11 -15.96 -20.66
CA PRO A 309 -7.25 -17.37 -20.33
C PRO A 309 -7.96 -17.60 -18.99
N TYR A 310 -7.83 -16.65 -18.05
CA TYR A 310 -8.24 -16.83 -16.65
C TYR A 310 -9.55 -16.10 -16.31
N TYR A 311 -9.82 -14.98 -16.99
CA TYR A 311 -10.99 -14.14 -16.72
C TYR A 311 -11.77 -13.83 -18.00
N ARG A 312 -13.01 -13.36 -17.84
CA ARG A 312 -13.86 -12.87 -18.93
C ARG A 312 -14.13 -11.38 -18.80
N PHE A 313 -14.34 -10.73 -19.94
CA PHE A 313 -14.61 -9.30 -20.02
C PHE A 313 -15.92 -9.02 -20.75
N PRO A 314 -16.88 -8.33 -20.12
CA PRO A 314 -18.13 -7.92 -20.76
C PRO A 314 -17.93 -6.66 -21.62
N ALA A 315 -17.78 -6.79 -22.94
CA ALA A 315 -17.50 -5.66 -23.83
C ALA A 315 -18.56 -4.54 -23.83
N TYR A 316 -19.79 -4.83 -23.39
CA TYR A 316 -20.87 -3.83 -23.34
C TYR A 316 -20.59 -2.67 -22.37
N VAL A 317 -19.66 -2.82 -21.42
CA VAL A 317 -19.33 -1.74 -20.46
C VAL A 317 -18.80 -0.49 -21.17
N ASN A 318 -18.19 -0.64 -22.35
CA ASN A 318 -17.76 0.48 -23.21
C ASN A 318 -18.93 1.20 -23.92
N HIS A 319 -20.16 0.75 -23.74
CA HIS A 319 -21.36 1.36 -24.31
C HIS A 319 -22.26 1.98 -23.24
N VAL A 320 -21.82 2.02 -21.98
CA VAL A 320 -22.52 2.73 -20.90
C VAL A 320 -22.42 4.23 -21.16
N PRO A 321 -23.55 4.94 -21.37
CA PRO A 321 -23.55 6.35 -21.76
C PRO A 321 -23.50 7.29 -20.55
N GLY A 322 -23.26 8.57 -20.83
CA GLY A 322 -23.48 9.66 -19.87
C GLY A 322 -22.24 10.21 -19.20
N PHE A 323 -21.05 9.76 -19.61
CA PHE A 323 -19.77 10.29 -19.12
C PHE A 323 -19.65 11.80 -19.42
N GLU A 324 -20.01 12.23 -20.62
CA GLU A 324 -19.92 13.63 -21.07
C GLU A 324 -20.79 14.57 -20.21
N GLY A 325 -21.89 14.06 -19.65
CA GLY A 325 -22.73 14.80 -18.72
C GLY A 325 -21.99 15.11 -17.41
N PHE A 326 -21.28 14.13 -16.86
CA PHE A 326 -20.49 14.31 -15.64
C PHE A 326 -19.27 15.20 -15.87
N VAL A 327 -18.63 15.12 -17.04
CA VAL A 327 -17.54 16.05 -17.39
C VAL A 327 -18.06 17.49 -17.45
N ARG A 328 -19.24 17.70 -18.05
CA ARG A 328 -19.88 19.02 -18.07
C ARG A 328 -20.24 19.52 -16.67
N GLU A 329 -20.65 18.61 -15.77
CA GLU A 329 -20.91 18.96 -14.36
C GLU A 329 -19.65 19.41 -13.63
N VAL A 330 -18.51 18.77 -13.91
CA VAL A 330 -17.21 19.17 -13.38
C VAL A 330 -16.76 20.52 -13.95
N ASP A 331 -16.91 20.74 -15.26
CA ASP A 331 -16.61 22.01 -15.92
C ASP A 331 -17.40 23.17 -15.29
N GLN A 332 -18.72 22.99 -15.11
CA GLN A 332 -19.60 24.01 -14.52
C GLN A 332 -19.54 24.16 -13.00
N ALA A 333 -18.69 23.40 -12.30
CA ALA A 333 -18.68 23.39 -10.85
C ALA A 333 -18.29 24.75 -10.22
N ASP A 334 -17.49 25.54 -10.92
CA ASP A 334 -17.10 26.90 -10.52
C ASP A 334 -18.01 28.01 -11.10
N GLY A 335 -19.07 27.61 -11.80
CA GLY A 335 -20.01 28.49 -12.49
C GLY A 335 -19.62 28.87 -13.92
N ARG A 336 -18.59 28.26 -14.51
CA ARG A 336 -18.10 28.54 -15.86
C ARG A 336 -18.17 27.29 -16.74
N LEU A 337 -18.30 27.43 -18.05
CA LEU A 337 -18.21 26.30 -19.00
C LEU A 337 -17.07 26.62 -19.96
N ASP A 338 -15.85 26.46 -19.48
CA ASP A 338 -14.64 26.86 -20.20
C ASP A 338 -13.64 25.72 -20.44
N GLY A 339 -14.11 24.48 -20.25
CA GLY A 339 -13.33 23.26 -20.47
C GLY A 339 -12.34 22.99 -19.34
N ARG A 340 -12.62 23.49 -18.13
CA ARG A 340 -11.69 23.40 -17.00
C ARG A 340 -12.34 22.85 -15.75
N TRP A 341 -11.61 22.02 -15.04
CA TRP A 341 -11.90 21.68 -13.66
C TRP A 341 -10.99 22.53 -12.78
N ARG A 342 -11.55 23.58 -12.17
CA ARG A 342 -10.75 24.62 -11.49
C ARG A 342 -9.79 25.26 -12.49
N ASP A 343 -8.49 25.22 -12.23
CA ASP A 343 -7.46 25.73 -13.12
C ASP A 343 -6.95 24.67 -14.13
N ASN A 344 -7.46 23.44 -14.06
CA ASN A 344 -6.93 22.30 -14.81
C ASN A 344 -7.69 22.07 -16.13
N ASP A 345 -6.97 21.91 -17.23
CA ASP A 345 -7.54 21.63 -18.55
C ASP A 345 -8.10 20.20 -18.60
N ILE A 346 -9.42 20.08 -18.77
CA ILE A 346 -10.14 18.80 -18.76
C ILE A 346 -9.65 17.88 -19.89
N ASP A 347 -9.32 18.44 -21.06
CA ASP A 347 -8.90 17.64 -22.21
C ASP A 347 -7.56 16.93 -21.93
N GLN A 348 -6.69 17.54 -21.11
CA GLN A 348 -5.40 16.97 -20.71
C GLN A 348 -5.54 15.90 -19.61
N LEU A 349 -6.65 15.91 -18.87
CA LEU A 349 -6.97 14.96 -17.81
C LEU A 349 -7.74 13.76 -18.36
N LEU A 350 -7.16 13.12 -19.38
CA LEU A 350 -7.74 11.97 -20.08
C LEU A 350 -9.17 12.25 -20.56
N ALA A 351 -9.37 13.41 -21.19
CA ALA A 351 -10.68 13.89 -21.63
C ALA A 351 -11.73 13.95 -20.50
N GLY A 352 -11.30 14.42 -19.32
CA GLY A 352 -12.11 14.54 -18.12
C GLY A 352 -12.20 13.28 -17.27
N PHE A 353 -11.60 12.17 -17.70
CA PHE A 353 -11.66 10.91 -16.94
C PHE A 353 -10.79 10.97 -15.68
N ASP A 354 -9.76 11.80 -15.66
CA ASP A 354 -8.90 12.04 -14.50
C ASP A 354 -9.38 13.23 -13.67
N THR A 355 -10.71 13.34 -13.53
CA THR A 355 -11.41 14.36 -12.74
C THR A 355 -12.50 13.69 -11.89
N PRO A 356 -13.20 14.43 -11.01
CA PRO A 356 -14.31 13.90 -10.21
C PRO A 356 -15.47 13.31 -11.04
N ALA A 357 -15.52 13.56 -12.36
CA ALA A 357 -16.50 12.95 -13.27
C ALA A 357 -16.38 11.41 -13.34
N ARG A 358 -15.20 10.87 -13.00
CA ARG A 358 -14.91 9.43 -12.97
C ARG A 358 -15.79 8.66 -12.01
N ALA A 359 -15.96 9.16 -10.78
CA ALA A 359 -16.68 8.45 -9.72
C ALA A 359 -18.14 8.11 -10.11
N PRO A 360 -18.99 9.07 -10.50
CA PRO A 360 -20.37 8.75 -10.88
C PRO A 360 -20.47 7.99 -12.20
N TYR A 361 -19.49 8.11 -13.11
CA TYR A 361 -19.47 7.29 -14.32
C TYR A 361 -19.11 5.83 -14.02
N GLN A 362 -18.10 5.61 -13.19
CA GLN A 362 -17.69 4.28 -12.76
C GLN A 362 -18.81 3.59 -11.97
N GLU A 363 -19.55 4.34 -11.15
CA GLU A 363 -20.77 3.85 -10.49
C GLU A 363 -21.83 3.39 -11.51
N LYS A 364 -22.12 4.18 -12.54
CA LYS A 364 -23.04 3.72 -13.62
C LYS A 364 -22.58 2.44 -14.31
N VAL A 365 -21.28 2.27 -14.51
CA VAL A 365 -20.72 1.05 -15.08
C VAL A 365 -20.93 -0.13 -14.12
N LEU A 366 -20.72 0.07 -12.82
CA LEU A 366 -20.97 -0.92 -11.78
C LEU A 366 -22.44 -1.36 -11.75
N GLU A 367 -23.37 -0.41 -11.73
CA GLU A 367 -24.82 -0.68 -11.78
C GLU A 367 -25.21 -1.51 -13.02
N GLU A 368 -24.62 -1.21 -14.18
CA GLU A 368 -24.85 -1.96 -15.42
C GLU A 368 -24.31 -3.39 -15.33
N ILE A 369 -23.14 -3.58 -14.72
CA ILE A 369 -22.55 -4.90 -14.45
C ILE A 369 -23.48 -5.70 -13.55
N ILE A 370 -23.89 -5.15 -12.39
CA ILE A 370 -24.77 -5.83 -11.45
C ILE A 370 -26.06 -6.29 -12.15
N ARG A 371 -26.69 -5.42 -12.93
CA ARG A 371 -27.96 -5.70 -13.60
C ARG A 371 -27.84 -6.69 -14.75
N ARG A 372 -26.85 -6.57 -15.63
CA ARG A 372 -26.73 -7.43 -16.82
C ARG A 372 -26.14 -8.79 -16.51
N GLU A 373 -25.17 -8.84 -15.61
CA GLU A 373 -24.55 -10.09 -15.18
C GLU A 373 -25.40 -10.78 -14.12
N GLY A 374 -26.32 -10.06 -13.48
CA GLY A 374 -27.30 -10.59 -12.54
C GLY A 374 -26.71 -10.90 -11.16
N PHE A 375 -25.80 -10.06 -10.68
CA PHE A 375 -25.26 -10.16 -9.32
C PHE A 375 -26.39 -9.97 -8.29
N GLY A 376 -26.48 -10.86 -7.30
CA GLY A 376 -27.51 -10.86 -6.26
C GLY A 376 -28.90 -11.32 -6.72
N ALA A 377 -29.01 -11.92 -7.91
CA ALA A 377 -30.31 -12.28 -8.49
C ALA A 377 -30.95 -13.54 -7.87
N ASP A 378 -30.15 -14.48 -7.38
CA ASP A 378 -30.64 -15.74 -6.81
C ASP A 378 -30.27 -15.89 -5.31
N ALA A 379 -30.35 -17.11 -4.78
CA ALA A 379 -30.14 -17.39 -3.36
C ALA A 379 -28.68 -17.76 -3.01
N ILE A 380 -27.81 -17.90 -4.01
CA ILE A 380 -26.39 -18.13 -3.84
C ILE A 380 -25.74 -16.75 -3.72
N PRO A 381 -25.05 -16.47 -2.60
CA PRO A 381 -24.30 -15.23 -2.46
C PRO A 381 -23.28 -15.03 -3.58
N ASP A 382 -23.23 -13.83 -4.14
CA ASP A 382 -22.22 -13.41 -5.10
C ASP A 382 -21.16 -12.51 -4.44
N LEU A 383 -19.97 -12.48 -5.02
CA LEU A 383 -18.83 -11.65 -4.56
C LEU A 383 -18.45 -10.63 -5.64
N LEU A 384 -18.58 -9.35 -5.34
CA LEU A 384 -18.22 -8.27 -6.26
C LEU A 384 -17.21 -7.31 -5.63
N PHE A 385 -16.03 -7.23 -6.24
CA PHE A 385 -14.93 -6.38 -5.81
C PHE A 385 -14.86 -5.13 -6.69
N VAL A 386 -14.70 -3.96 -6.09
CA VAL A 386 -14.74 -2.68 -6.79
C VAL A 386 -13.58 -1.82 -6.30
N ASN A 387 -12.74 -1.33 -7.22
CA ASN A 387 -11.70 -0.35 -6.90
C ASN A 387 -11.98 1.01 -7.56
N HIS A 388 -12.10 2.04 -6.74
CA HIS A 388 -12.27 3.43 -7.14
C HIS A 388 -10.96 4.19 -6.96
N LYS A 389 -10.29 4.49 -8.09
CA LYS A 389 -8.90 4.99 -8.10
C LYS A 389 -8.74 6.51 -8.21
N ILE A 390 -9.82 7.28 -8.27
CA ILE A 390 -9.68 8.74 -8.47
C ILE A 390 -8.92 9.39 -7.31
N ILE A 391 -9.11 8.94 -6.07
CA ILE A 391 -8.39 9.47 -4.89
C ILE A 391 -6.88 9.22 -5.04
N ASP A 392 -6.45 7.99 -5.33
CA ASP A 392 -5.04 7.68 -5.61
C ASP A 392 -4.47 8.57 -6.73
N TYR A 393 -5.14 8.68 -7.88
CA TYR A 393 -4.68 9.53 -8.98
C TYR A 393 -4.48 11.00 -8.54
N ILE A 394 -5.48 11.58 -7.85
CA ILE A 394 -5.39 12.97 -7.37
C ILE A 394 -4.26 13.13 -6.34
N SER A 395 -4.01 12.13 -5.51
CA SER A 395 -2.94 12.16 -4.52
C SER A 395 -1.55 12.24 -5.15
N HIS A 396 -1.33 11.58 -6.30
CA HIS A 396 -0.08 11.61 -7.05
C HIS A 396 0.16 12.93 -7.78
N VAL A 397 -0.90 13.53 -8.33
CA VAL A 397 -0.79 14.71 -9.21
C VAL A 397 -0.81 16.02 -8.44
N TRP A 398 -1.66 16.13 -7.42
CA TRP A 398 -1.76 17.32 -6.58
C TRP A 398 -1.14 17.05 -5.21
N THR A 399 -1.93 16.60 -4.24
CA THR A 399 -1.55 16.05 -2.92
C THR A 399 -2.83 15.60 -2.21
N MET A 400 -2.73 14.87 -1.10
CA MET A 400 -3.88 14.61 -0.24
C MET A 400 -4.49 15.87 0.39
N ASN A 401 -3.74 16.98 0.48
CA ASN A 401 -4.19 18.23 1.11
C ASN A 401 -4.76 19.25 0.10
N SER A 402 -4.84 18.87 -1.18
CA SER A 402 -5.28 19.74 -2.28
C SER A 402 -6.80 19.96 -2.27
N PRO A 403 -7.28 21.09 -2.82
CA PRO A 403 -8.72 21.28 -3.05
C PRO A 403 -9.28 20.30 -4.09
N GLU A 404 -8.47 19.83 -5.05
CA GLU A 404 -8.82 18.76 -5.99
C GLU A 404 -9.20 17.46 -5.25
N MET A 405 -8.52 17.16 -4.14
CA MET A 405 -8.85 16.00 -3.31
C MET A 405 -10.21 16.13 -2.62
N ASP A 406 -10.58 17.32 -2.15
CA ASP A 406 -11.92 17.56 -1.56
C ASP A 406 -13.02 17.25 -2.58
N ASP A 407 -12.87 17.71 -3.84
CA ASP A 407 -13.82 17.43 -4.92
C ASP A 407 -13.91 15.92 -5.24
N ALA A 408 -12.77 15.22 -5.26
CA ALA A 408 -12.73 13.78 -5.51
C ALA A 408 -13.44 12.98 -4.41
N VAL A 409 -13.14 13.25 -3.14
CA VAL A 409 -13.80 12.59 -2.00
C VAL A 409 -15.30 12.90 -1.98
N ARG A 410 -15.72 14.13 -2.32
CA ARG A 410 -17.14 14.48 -2.46
C ARG A 410 -17.84 13.70 -3.57
N ALA A 411 -17.16 13.48 -4.69
CA ALA A 411 -17.74 12.73 -5.80
C ALA A 411 -17.87 11.24 -5.44
N GLU A 412 -16.89 10.68 -4.74
CA GLU A 412 -16.93 9.31 -4.21
C GLU A 412 -18.04 9.11 -3.16
N ASP A 413 -18.20 10.04 -2.22
CA ASP A 413 -19.29 10.00 -1.22
C ASP A 413 -20.68 10.07 -1.87
N ARG A 414 -20.83 10.87 -2.93
CA ARG A 414 -22.07 10.91 -3.72
C ARG A 414 -22.30 9.61 -4.48
N ALA A 415 -21.26 9.04 -5.11
CA ALA A 415 -21.36 7.76 -5.81
C ALA A 415 -21.74 6.63 -4.85
N LEU A 416 -21.15 6.59 -3.66
CA LEU A 416 -21.51 5.65 -2.59
C LEU A 416 -23.00 5.75 -2.21
N ARG A 417 -23.56 6.96 -2.15
CA ARG A 417 -25.01 7.16 -1.90
C ARG A 417 -25.87 6.55 -3.00
N GLU A 418 -25.50 6.76 -4.25
CA GLU A 418 -26.22 6.19 -5.38
C GLU A 418 -26.12 4.66 -5.38
N LEU A 419 -24.93 4.10 -5.10
CA LEU A 419 -24.71 2.66 -4.99
C LEU A 419 -25.62 2.03 -3.92
N VAL A 420 -25.63 2.57 -2.70
CA VAL A 420 -26.47 2.05 -1.61
C VAL A 420 -27.94 2.06 -2.01
N GLY A 421 -28.43 3.18 -2.54
CA GLY A 421 -29.81 3.27 -3.01
C GLY A 421 -30.12 2.35 -4.19
N PHE A 422 -29.15 2.11 -5.08
CA PHE A 422 -29.28 1.16 -6.17
C PHE A 422 -29.35 -0.28 -5.66
N LEU A 423 -28.49 -0.68 -4.74
CA LEU A 423 -28.48 -2.03 -4.15
C LEU A 423 -29.81 -2.32 -3.44
N ASP A 424 -30.38 -1.37 -2.71
CA ASP A 424 -31.70 -1.50 -2.08
C ASP A 424 -32.81 -1.75 -3.10
N ARG A 425 -32.76 -1.09 -4.26
CA ARG A 425 -33.76 -1.27 -5.31
C ARG A 425 -33.54 -2.54 -6.15
N GLN A 426 -32.29 -2.83 -6.50
CA GLN A 426 -31.92 -3.87 -7.45
C GLN A 426 -31.76 -5.23 -6.77
N VAL A 427 -30.99 -5.29 -5.69
CA VAL A 427 -30.73 -6.52 -4.93
C VAL A 427 -31.77 -6.68 -3.83
N GLY A 428 -32.29 -5.60 -3.26
CA GLY A 428 -33.28 -5.60 -2.18
C GLY A 428 -32.65 -5.38 -0.81
N GLU A 429 -33.23 -4.48 -0.02
CA GLU A 429 -32.87 -4.25 1.38
C GLU A 429 -32.85 -5.59 2.16
N GLY A 430 -31.87 -5.77 3.04
CA GLY A 430 -31.71 -7.04 3.76
C GLY A 430 -30.97 -8.14 2.99
N ARG A 431 -30.63 -7.91 1.71
CA ARG A 431 -30.08 -8.96 0.82
C ARG A 431 -28.69 -8.66 0.29
N TRP A 432 -28.04 -7.61 0.75
CA TRP A 432 -26.68 -7.26 0.35
C TRP A 432 -25.87 -6.78 1.55
N VAL A 433 -24.54 -6.89 1.44
CA VAL A 433 -23.57 -6.33 2.40
C VAL A 433 -22.51 -5.55 1.62
N LEU A 434 -22.16 -4.38 2.13
CA LEU A 434 -21.04 -3.56 1.68
C LEU A 434 -19.92 -3.60 2.71
N VAL A 435 -18.70 -3.84 2.22
CA VAL A 435 -17.46 -3.57 2.93
C VAL A 435 -16.79 -2.41 2.23
N LEU A 436 -16.60 -1.28 2.92
CA LEU A 436 -15.86 -0.13 2.39
C LEU A 436 -14.54 0.02 3.13
N THR A 437 -13.44 0.08 2.38
CA THR A 437 -12.11 0.33 2.93
C THR A 437 -11.21 1.05 1.92
N ALA A 438 -9.92 1.17 2.26
CA ALA A 438 -8.87 1.62 1.36
C ALA A 438 -7.71 0.61 1.39
N ASP A 439 -6.89 0.61 0.36
CA ASP A 439 -5.66 -0.20 0.28
C ASP A 439 -4.44 0.51 0.89
N HIS A 440 -4.50 1.82 1.06
CA HIS A 440 -3.54 2.65 1.80
C HIS A 440 -4.07 4.08 2.01
N GLY A 441 -3.31 4.90 2.74
CA GLY A 441 -3.44 6.36 2.74
C GLY A 441 -2.59 7.04 1.67
N ALA A 442 -2.23 8.30 1.88
CA ALA A 442 -1.44 9.09 0.94
C ALA A 442 -0.31 9.85 1.66
N ILE A 443 0.74 10.25 0.93
CA ILE A 443 1.78 11.09 1.54
C ILE A 443 1.25 12.54 1.70
N PRO A 444 1.44 13.17 2.87
CA PRO A 444 1.14 14.57 3.07
C PRO A 444 1.95 15.48 2.16
N ASP A 445 1.41 16.66 1.84
CA ASP A 445 2.09 17.67 1.03
C ASP A 445 3.50 17.99 1.57
N PRO A 446 4.57 17.72 0.81
CA PRO A 446 5.94 18.03 1.23
C PRO A 446 6.15 19.52 1.56
N ALA A 447 5.41 20.42 0.90
CA ALA A 447 5.47 21.85 1.19
C ALA A 447 4.88 22.20 2.58
N ARG A 448 3.98 21.36 3.10
CA ARG A 448 3.39 21.51 4.45
C ARG A 448 4.21 20.85 5.53
N THR A 449 4.81 19.70 5.24
CA THR A 449 5.54 18.89 6.22
C THR A 449 7.03 19.20 6.27
N GLY A 450 7.59 19.78 5.21
CA GLY A 450 9.03 19.92 5.03
C GLY A 450 9.72 18.61 4.63
N ALA A 451 8.98 17.61 4.16
CA ALA A 451 9.53 16.34 3.71
C ALA A 451 10.59 16.54 2.60
N LEU A 452 11.68 15.78 2.68
CA LEU A 452 12.67 15.66 1.63
C LEU A 452 12.29 14.55 0.66
N GLN A 453 12.39 14.87 -0.63
CA GLN A 453 12.26 13.90 -1.71
C GLN A 453 13.64 13.33 -2.06
N ILE A 454 13.91 12.11 -1.59
CA ILE A 454 15.17 11.41 -1.80
C ILE A 454 15.18 10.79 -3.20
N SER A 455 16.17 11.12 -4.01
CA SER A 455 16.33 10.61 -5.36
C SER A 455 16.84 9.17 -5.35
N ALA A 456 16.00 8.24 -5.82
CA ALA A 456 16.38 6.84 -6.04
C ALA A 456 17.65 6.72 -6.92
N GLY A 457 17.73 7.50 -8.00
CA GLY A 457 18.90 7.51 -8.88
C GLY A 457 20.17 8.02 -8.18
N ALA A 458 20.06 9.02 -7.30
CA ALA A 458 21.21 9.52 -6.54
C ALA A 458 21.68 8.51 -5.48
N VAL A 459 20.76 7.80 -4.83
CA VAL A 459 21.10 6.70 -3.91
C VAL A 459 21.81 5.58 -4.66
N ALA A 460 21.28 5.14 -5.82
CA ALA A 460 21.90 4.11 -6.64
C ALA A 460 23.31 4.52 -7.12
N ALA A 461 23.46 5.76 -7.62
CA ALA A 461 24.75 6.28 -8.04
C ALA A 461 25.77 6.36 -6.88
N ALA A 462 25.32 6.73 -5.68
CA ALA A 462 26.18 6.75 -4.49
C ALA A 462 26.63 5.34 -4.08
N ILE A 463 25.74 4.33 -4.19
CA ILE A 463 26.08 2.93 -3.94
C ILE A 463 27.09 2.45 -4.98
N GLN A 464 26.82 2.66 -6.28
CA GLN A 464 27.72 2.26 -7.37
C GLN A 464 29.11 2.86 -7.16
N ALA A 465 29.22 4.18 -7.01
CA ALA A 465 30.50 4.87 -6.84
C ALA A 465 31.30 4.42 -5.60
N ARG A 466 30.63 3.85 -4.60
CA ARG A 466 31.27 3.39 -3.36
C ARG A 466 31.74 1.94 -3.44
N PHE A 467 31.00 1.08 -4.14
CA PHE A 467 31.16 -0.37 -4.06
C PHE A 467 31.65 -1.02 -5.34
N ASP A 468 31.41 -0.45 -6.51
CA ASP A 468 31.98 -0.92 -7.78
C ASP A 468 33.47 -0.55 -7.86
N ARG A 469 34.31 -1.57 -8.00
CA ARG A 469 35.77 -1.53 -7.82
C ARG A 469 36.54 -2.44 -8.76
N ASP A 470 35.89 -3.39 -9.42
CA ASP A 470 36.53 -4.29 -10.39
C ASP A 470 36.55 -3.72 -11.81
N GLY A 471 35.76 -2.66 -12.07
CA GLY A 471 35.84 -1.85 -13.28
C GLY A 471 35.22 -2.51 -14.50
N ASP A 472 34.24 -3.39 -14.30
CA ASP A 472 33.43 -3.97 -15.38
C ASP A 472 32.17 -3.13 -15.71
N ASP A 473 31.90 -2.09 -14.90
CA ASP A 473 30.75 -1.19 -14.98
C ASP A 473 29.39 -1.92 -14.85
N GLU A 474 29.33 -3.14 -14.29
CA GLU A 474 28.07 -3.83 -13.98
C GLU A 474 27.34 -3.13 -12.81
N GLU A 475 26.01 -2.95 -12.92
CA GLU A 475 25.23 -2.25 -11.90
C GLU A 475 25.00 -3.12 -10.66
N ILE A 476 25.41 -2.62 -9.48
CA ILE A 476 25.15 -3.28 -8.19
C ILE A 476 23.66 -3.20 -7.81
N VAL A 477 23.01 -2.08 -8.13
CA VAL A 477 21.61 -1.82 -7.78
C VAL A 477 20.73 -2.05 -8.99
N GLU A 478 19.89 -3.08 -8.94
CA GLU A 478 18.94 -3.39 -10.03
C GLU A 478 17.70 -2.48 -10.01
N LEU A 479 17.24 -2.10 -8.81
CA LEU A 479 16.05 -1.26 -8.63
C LEU A 479 15.98 -0.68 -7.22
N ILE A 480 15.57 0.59 -7.09
CA ILE A 480 15.14 1.18 -5.82
C ILE A 480 13.65 1.50 -5.86
N GLN A 481 12.92 1.03 -4.85
CA GLN A 481 11.55 1.39 -4.54
C GLN A 481 11.51 2.22 -3.23
N PRO A 482 10.39 2.86 -2.87
CA PRO A 482 10.36 3.82 -1.75
C PRO A 482 10.90 3.28 -0.41
N THR A 483 10.75 1.97 -0.16
CA THR A 483 11.21 1.32 1.08
C THR A 483 12.16 0.14 0.84
N GLN A 484 12.65 -0.06 -0.39
CA GLN A 484 13.32 -1.31 -0.77
C GLN A 484 14.41 -1.09 -1.83
N ILE A 485 15.52 -1.82 -1.75
CA ILE A 485 16.61 -1.83 -2.75
C ILE A 485 16.85 -3.27 -3.20
N PHE A 486 16.63 -3.53 -4.49
CA PHE A 486 17.01 -4.78 -5.15
C PHE A 486 18.48 -4.68 -5.57
N VAL A 487 19.26 -5.70 -5.21
CA VAL A 487 20.71 -5.72 -5.36
C VAL A 487 21.13 -6.97 -6.13
N ASP A 488 22.02 -6.81 -7.11
CA ASP A 488 22.74 -7.93 -7.68
C ASP A 488 23.80 -8.39 -6.66
N GLN A 489 23.45 -9.43 -5.89
CA GLN A 489 24.32 -9.96 -4.85
C GLN A 489 25.58 -10.62 -5.40
N ALA A 490 25.54 -11.15 -6.63
CA ALA A 490 26.71 -11.75 -7.24
C ALA A 490 27.73 -10.67 -7.60
N GLU A 491 27.25 -9.56 -8.15
CA GLU A 491 28.06 -8.40 -8.48
C GLU A 491 28.63 -7.72 -7.23
N LEU A 492 27.80 -7.51 -6.20
CA LEU A 492 28.27 -6.98 -4.92
C LEU A 492 29.37 -7.86 -4.27
N ALA A 493 29.22 -9.19 -4.37
CA ALA A 493 30.19 -10.14 -3.83
C ALA A 493 31.51 -10.16 -4.62
N ARG A 494 31.49 -10.00 -5.96
CA ARG A 494 32.70 -9.83 -6.79
C ARG A 494 33.51 -8.62 -6.36
N ASN A 495 32.82 -7.54 -6.00
CA ASN A 495 33.41 -6.33 -5.46
C ASN A 495 33.84 -6.41 -3.98
N GLY A 496 33.70 -7.58 -3.35
CA GLY A 496 34.16 -7.84 -1.99
C GLY A 496 33.38 -7.10 -0.90
N ALA A 497 32.11 -6.77 -1.16
CA ALA A 497 31.21 -6.11 -0.21
C ALA A 497 30.01 -7.00 0.13
N THR A 498 29.32 -6.65 1.22
CA THR A 498 28.13 -7.35 1.71
C THR A 498 26.91 -6.42 1.72
N LEU A 499 25.70 -7.01 1.79
CA LEU A 499 24.47 -6.23 1.96
C LEU A 499 24.51 -5.35 3.23
N ALA A 500 25.18 -5.82 4.30
CA ALA A 500 25.35 -5.06 5.52
C ALA A 500 26.24 -3.82 5.31
N ASP A 501 27.28 -3.92 4.47
CA ASP A 501 28.11 -2.78 4.11
C ASP A 501 27.30 -1.72 3.34
N VAL A 502 26.49 -2.16 2.37
CA VAL A 502 25.62 -1.25 1.59
C VAL A 502 24.59 -0.58 2.50
N ALA A 503 23.91 -1.35 3.35
CA ALA A 503 22.93 -0.82 4.29
C ALA A 503 23.54 0.18 5.29
N ALA A 504 24.72 -0.12 5.84
CA ALA A 504 25.45 0.80 6.71
C ALA A 504 25.86 2.09 5.99
N PHE A 505 26.28 1.99 4.73
CA PHE A 505 26.56 3.17 3.89
C PHE A 505 25.31 4.01 3.62
N VAL A 506 24.18 3.38 3.27
CA VAL A 506 22.90 4.06 3.06
C VAL A 506 22.46 4.83 4.30
N MET A 507 22.66 4.28 5.50
CA MET A 507 22.39 4.95 6.78
C MET A 507 23.19 6.23 7.02
N ASP A 508 24.32 6.40 6.33
CA ASP A 508 25.19 7.56 6.44
C ASP A 508 24.94 8.62 5.35
N LEU A 509 24.09 8.34 4.35
CA LEU A 509 23.78 9.28 3.28
C LEU A 509 23.10 10.54 3.81
N THR A 510 23.61 11.70 3.38
CA THR A 510 23.07 13.01 3.73
C THR A 510 22.22 13.60 2.62
N ALA A 511 21.40 14.60 2.95
CA ALA A 511 20.51 15.23 2.01
C ALA A 511 21.26 15.89 0.84
N GLU A 512 22.44 16.46 1.04
CA GLU A 512 23.27 17.01 -0.04
C GLU A 512 23.63 15.97 -1.11
N GLN A 513 23.80 14.70 -0.70
CA GLN A 513 24.21 13.64 -1.61
C GLN A 513 23.05 13.10 -2.44
N VAL A 514 21.82 13.13 -1.91
CA VAL A 514 20.70 12.39 -2.50
C VAL A 514 19.39 13.17 -2.68
N VAL A 515 19.33 14.43 -2.26
CA VAL A 515 18.17 15.31 -2.45
C VAL A 515 18.53 16.46 -3.39
N PRO A 516 18.09 16.40 -4.67
CA PRO A 516 18.34 17.46 -5.63
C PRO A 516 17.82 18.82 -5.14
N GLY A 517 18.68 19.84 -5.17
CA GLY A 517 18.29 21.21 -4.80
C GLY A 517 18.03 21.43 -3.31
N VAL A 518 18.51 20.54 -2.43
CA VAL A 518 18.36 20.72 -0.99
C VAL A 518 18.93 22.06 -0.50
N ALA A 519 18.22 22.70 0.43
CA ALA A 519 18.71 23.93 1.06
C ALA A 519 20.01 23.66 1.85
N ALA A 520 20.97 24.57 1.76
CA ALA A 520 22.27 24.44 2.44
C ALA A 520 22.16 24.20 3.96
N ALA A 521 21.11 24.72 4.60
CA ALA A 521 20.84 24.50 6.03
C ALA A 521 20.56 23.02 6.38
N ARG A 522 20.11 22.22 5.41
CA ARG A 522 19.72 20.81 5.58
C ARG A 522 20.73 19.84 4.95
N ALA A 523 21.78 20.34 4.30
CA ALA A 523 22.75 19.55 3.53
C ALA A 523 23.35 18.36 4.30
N GLY A 524 23.66 18.56 5.59
CA GLY A 524 24.23 17.54 6.47
C GLY A 524 23.23 16.61 7.16
N GLU A 525 21.92 16.77 6.93
CA GLU A 525 20.90 15.90 7.52
C GLU A 525 20.99 14.49 6.94
N ARG A 526 21.03 13.46 7.80
CA ARG A 526 20.90 12.07 7.36
C ARG A 526 19.45 11.80 7.00
N VAL A 527 19.21 11.19 5.84
CA VAL A 527 17.84 11.06 5.30
C VAL A 527 17.16 9.71 5.61
N PHE A 528 17.91 8.73 6.08
CA PHE A 528 17.37 7.42 6.47
C PHE A 528 17.34 7.24 8.00
N GLN A 529 16.25 6.65 8.48
CA GLN A 529 16.08 6.22 9.87
C GLN A 529 16.61 4.80 10.08
N ALA A 530 16.43 3.92 9.09
CA ALA A 530 16.99 2.58 9.08
C ALA A 530 17.31 2.13 7.64
N ALA A 531 18.35 1.31 7.50
CA ALA A 531 18.58 0.47 6.34
C ALA A 531 19.23 -0.82 6.82
N PHE A 532 18.77 -1.97 6.34
CA PHE A 532 19.25 -3.27 6.78
C PHE A 532 19.00 -4.37 5.73
N PRO A 533 19.85 -5.41 5.65
CA PRO A 533 19.56 -6.57 4.82
C PRO A 533 18.25 -7.22 5.26
N SER A 534 17.35 -7.50 4.33
CA SER A 534 16.00 -7.96 4.64
C SER A 534 15.98 -9.29 5.41
N GLU A 535 16.94 -10.17 5.13
CA GLU A 535 17.05 -11.50 5.73
C GLU A 535 17.25 -11.48 7.25
N ILE A 536 17.82 -10.41 7.82
CA ILE A 536 18.08 -10.38 9.26
C ILE A 536 16.79 -10.30 10.07
N MET A 537 15.67 -9.84 9.48
CA MET A 537 14.40 -9.63 10.19
C MET A 537 13.91 -10.90 10.89
N ASP A 538 14.15 -12.08 10.30
CA ASP A 538 13.73 -13.37 10.87
C ASP A 538 14.48 -13.72 12.18
N ASP A 539 15.66 -13.13 12.39
CA ASP A 539 16.52 -13.41 13.53
C ASP A 539 16.54 -12.28 14.59
N LEU A 540 15.94 -11.12 14.30
CA LEU A 540 16.00 -9.95 15.18
C LEU A 540 15.34 -10.23 16.56
N PRO A 541 16.03 -9.96 17.68
CA PRO A 541 15.45 -10.17 19.02
C PRO A 541 14.31 -9.22 19.37
N CYS A 542 14.23 -8.07 18.68
CA CYS A 542 13.17 -7.08 18.84
C CYS A 542 11.90 -7.39 18.01
N LEU A 543 11.90 -8.49 17.23
CA LEU A 543 10.78 -8.94 16.41
C LEU A 543 10.42 -10.41 16.72
N PRO A 544 9.85 -10.69 17.91
CA PRO A 544 9.53 -12.06 18.32
C PRO A 544 8.53 -12.77 17.39
N GLU A 545 7.67 -12.04 16.69
CA GLU A 545 6.68 -12.54 15.73
C GLU A 545 7.32 -13.30 14.56
N ALA A 546 8.57 -12.97 14.22
CA ALA A 546 9.27 -13.60 13.11
C ALA A 546 9.81 -15.00 13.44
N ARG A 547 9.81 -15.39 14.72
CA ARG A 547 10.39 -16.65 15.22
C ARG A 547 9.36 -17.79 15.37
N GLY A 548 8.13 -17.57 14.89
CA GLY A 548 6.94 -18.43 15.10
C GLY A 548 6.56 -19.31 13.92
#